data_AF-A0A800ISD0-F1
#
_entry.id   AF-A0A800ISD0-F1
#
_cell.length_a   1.000
_cell.length_b   1.000
_cell.length_c   1.000
_cell.angle_alpha   90.00
_cell.angle_beta   90.00
_cell.angle_gamma   90.00
#
_symmetry.space_group_name_H-M   'P 1'
#
loop_
_entity.id
_entity.type
_entity.pdbx_description
1 polymer ?
#
loop_
_entity_poly.entity_id
_entity_poly.type
_entity_poly.pdbx_seq_one_letter_code
_entity_poly.pdbx_strand_id
1 'polypeptide(L)'
;MNILERLEKGPVIGDGGFVFSLEKRGYVKAGPWTPEATVEHPEAVRQLHREFLRAGSDVMQTFTFYASEDKLQNRGNEAAKDYGVRDINEAACKLAREVANEGNGL
;
A
#
# COMPACT_ATOMS: atom_id res chain seq x y z
N MET A 1 3.27 15.47 14.98
CA MET A 1 1.99 15.17 15.66
C MET A 1 1.67 13.72 15.38
N ASN A 2 1.47 12.89 16.40
CA ASN A 2 1.11 11.48 16.24
C ASN A 2 -0.40 11.31 15.97
N ILE A 3 -0.85 10.08 15.74
CA ILE A 3 -2.25 9.79 15.42
C ILE A 3 -3.23 10.17 16.55
N LEU A 4 -2.85 9.95 17.81
CA LEU A 4 -3.70 10.26 18.96
C LEU A 4 -3.93 11.77 19.08
N GLU A 5 -2.87 12.56 18.93
CA GLU A 5 -2.94 14.02 18.95
C GLU A 5 -3.78 14.60 17.79
N ARG A 6 -3.85 13.92 16.63
CA ARG A 6 -4.75 14.34 15.53
C ARG A 6 -6.21 14.01 15.85
N LEU A 7 -6.48 12.81 16.34
CA LEU A 7 -7.83 12.36 16.70
C LEU A 7 -8.45 13.22 17.81
N GLU A 8 -7.64 13.74 18.74
CA GLU A 8 -8.11 14.69 19.77
C GLU A 8 -8.62 16.02 19.17
N LYS A 9 -8.11 16.43 18.01
CA LYS A 9 -8.45 17.71 17.36
C LYS A 9 -9.61 17.60 16.38
N GLY A 10 -9.98 16.39 15.97
CA GLY A 10 -11.06 16.16 15.01
C GLY A 10 -10.91 14.85 14.23
N PRO A 11 -11.73 14.67 13.19
CA PRO A 11 -11.65 13.48 12.34
C PRO A 11 -10.31 13.41 11.60
N VAL A 12 -9.82 12.19 11.42
CA VAL A 12 -8.62 11.86 10.65
C VAL A 12 -9.03 11.03 9.45
N ILE A 13 -8.57 11.41 8.26
CA ILE A 13 -8.99 10.80 7.00
C ILE A 13 -8.02 9.67 6.61
N GLY A 14 -8.53 8.45 6.47
CA GLY A 14 -7.77 7.33 5.91
C GLY A 14 -7.64 7.40 4.39
N ASP A 15 -6.87 6.49 3.80
CA ASP A 15 -6.77 6.35 2.35
C ASP A 15 -7.84 5.41 1.77
N GLY A 16 -7.69 5.06 0.49
CA GLY A 16 -8.68 4.29 -0.26
C GLY A 16 -8.19 2.91 -0.71
N GLY A 17 -9.00 2.25 -1.54
CA GLY A 17 -8.72 0.90 -2.01
C GLY A 17 -7.60 0.82 -3.05
N PHE A 18 -6.59 -0.01 -2.78
CA PHE A 18 -5.46 -0.25 -3.70
C PHE A 18 -5.81 -1.18 -4.85
N VAL A 19 -6.27 -2.40 -4.56
CA VAL A 19 -6.41 -3.49 -5.54
C VAL A 19 -7.29 -3.07 -6.73
N PHE A 20 -8.50 -2.57 -6.48
CA PHE A 20 -9.40 -2.16 -7.56
C PHE A 20 -8.88 -0.94 -8.35
N SER A 21 -8.18 -0.02 -7.69
CA SER A 21 -7.62 1.16 -8.35
C SER A 21 -6.46 0.77 -9.27
N LEU A 22 -5.61 -0.16 -8.83
CA LEU A 22 -4.51 -0.72 -9.63
C LEU A 22 -5.01 -1.65 -10.73
N GLU A 23 -6.09 -2.41 -10.50
CA GLU A 23 -6.70 -3.28 -11.50
C GLU A 23 -7.26 -2.46 -12.67
N LYS A 24 -8.00 -1.38 -12.37
CA LYS A 24 -8.51 -0.45 -13.40
C LYS A 24 -7.40 0.17 -14.26
N ARG A 25 -6.16 0.17 -13.76
CA ARG A 25 -4.96 0.68 -14.45
C ARG A 25 -4.16 -0.42 -15.14
N GLY A 26 -4.58 -1.68 -15.01
CA GLY A 26 -3.93 -2.84 -15.63
C GLY A 26 -2.67 -3.34 -14.93
N TYR A 27 -2.39 -2.90 -13.70
CA TYR A 27 -1.18 -3.33 -12.97
C TYR A 27 -1.38 -4.64 -12.21
N VAL A 28 -2.62 -4.93 -11.80
CA VAL A 28 -2.94 -6.12 -11.01
C VAL A 28 -4.24 -6.72 -11.53
N LYS A 29 -4.50 -7.97 -11.15
CA LYS A 29 -5.79 -8.63 -11.40
C LYS A 29 -6.50 -8.83 -10.07
N ALA A 30 -7.74 -8.36 -9.93
CA ALA A 30 -8.51 -8.66 -8.73
C ALA A 30 -8.73 -10.17 -8.63
N GLY A 31 -8.46 -10.71 -7.45
CA GLY A 31 -8.32 -12.15 -7.26
C GLY A 31 -7.24 -12.42 -6.22
N PRO A 32 -6.13 -13.12 -6.52
CA PRO A 32 -5.07 -13.34 -5.55
C PRO A 32 -4.50 -11.98 -5.16
N TRP A 33 -4.91 -11.43 -4.01
CA TRP A 33 -4.55 -10.07 -3.60
C TRP A 33 -3.03 -9.88 -3.68
N THR A 34 -2.61 -8.88 -4.46
CA THR A 34 -1.32 -8.78 -5.18
C THR A 34 -0.34 -7.77 -4.56
N PRO A 35 0.15 -7.94 -3.31
CA PRO A 35 1.10 -7.00 -2.73
C PRO A 35 2.45 -7.03 -3.44
N GLU A 36 2.77 -8.06 -4.23
CA GLU A 36 3.96 -8.11 -5.11
C GLU A 36 4.03 -6.93 -6.09
N ALA A 37 2.91 -6.26 -6.39
CA ALA A 37 2.93 -5.03 -7.17
C ALA A 37 3.80 -3.91 -6.54
N THR A 38 4.08 -3.97 -5.23
CA THR A 38 5.01 -3.02 -4.57
C THR A 38 6.45 -3.18 -5.03
N VAL A 39 6.83 -4.37 -5.50
CA VAL A 39 8.17 -4.67 -6.04
C VAL A 39 8.17 -4.75 -7.57
N GLU A 40 7.11 -5.28 -8.18
CA GLU A 40 6.97 -5.37 -9.65
C GLU A 40 6.67 -4.01 -10.29
N HIS A 41 5.83 -3.21 -9.64
CA HIS A 41 5.29 -1.95 -10.17
C HIS A 41 5.32 -0.82 -9.12
N PRO A 42 6.48 -0.52 -8.50
CA PRO A 42 6.59 0.43 -7.38
C PRO A 42 6.08 1.83 -7.73
N GLU A 43 6.28 2.30 -8.96
CA GLU A 43 5.77 3.61 -9.39
C GLU A 43 4.24 3.67 -9.43
N ALA A 44 3.57 2.58 -9.82
CA ALA A 44 2.12 2.55 -9.86
C ALA A 44 1.52 2.67 -8.44
N VAL A 45 2.12 1.93 -7.49
CA VAL A 45 1.73 1.98 -6.07
C VAL A 45 2.05 3.36 -5.47
N ARG A 46 3.23 3.92 -5.76
CA ARG A 46 3.62 5.27 -5.31
C ARG A 46 2.65 6.34 -5.81
N GLN A 47 2.32 6.31 -7.09
CA GLN A 47 1.38 7.28 -7.66
C GLN A 47 0.00 7.18 -7.01
N LEU A 48 -0.47 5.97 -6.72
CA LEU A 48 -1.76 5.78 -6.04
C LEU A 48 -1.74 6.32 -4.60
N HIS A 49 -0.68 6.08 -3.82
CA HIS A 49 -0.51 6.75 -2.53
C HIS A 49 -0.57 8.27 -2.67
N ARG A 50 0.10 8.82 -3.68
CA ARG A 50 0.18 10.28 -3.89
C ARG A 50 -1.18 10.87 -4.26
N GLU A 51 -1.99 10.12 -4.98
CA GLU A 51 -3.36 10.51 -5.29
C GLU A 51 -4.25 10.54 -4.04
N PHE A 52 -4.13 9.56 -3.13
CA PHE A 52 -4.84 9.60 -1.85
C PHE A 52 -4.39 10.76 -0.97
N LEU A 53 -3.08 11.01 -0.89
CA LEU A 53 -2.55 12.19 -0.20
C LEU A 53 -3.14 13.50 -0.78
N ARG A 54 -3.16 13.65 -2.10
CA ARG A 54 -3.74 14.83 -2.77
C ARG A 54 -5.26 14.94 -2.59
N ALA A 55 -5.95 13.80 -2.41
CA ALA A 55 -7.38 13.77 -2.13
C ALA A 55 -7.72 14.13 -0.67
N GLY A 56 -6.72 14.25 0.21
CA GLY A 56 -6.87 14.73 1.59
C GLY A 56 -6.69 13.66 2.66
N SER A 57 -6.15 12.48 2.32
CA SER A 57 -5.86 11.46 3.32
C SER A 57 -4.76 11.93 4.28
N ASP A 58 -5.02 11.79 5.58
CA ASP A 58 -4.09 12.09 6.67
C ASP A 58 -3.17 10.92 7.00
N VAL A 59 -3.64 9.68 6.80
CA VAL A 59 -2.95 8.44 7.16
C VAL A 59 -2.83 7.57 5.92
N MET A 60 -1.62 7.15 5.59
CA MET A 60 -1.36 6.22 4.49
C MET A 60 -1.28 4.79 5.00
N GLN A 61 -2.03 3.87 4.40
CA GLN A 61 -1.99 2.45 4.74
C GLN A 61 -1.04 1.72 3.79
N THR A 62 -0.10 0.96 4.34
CA THR A 62 0.82 0.16 3.53
C THR A 62 0.08 -0.91 2.73
N PHE A 63 0.48 -1.13 1.47
CA PHE A 63 -0.14 -2.16 0.62
C PHE A 63 0.33 -3.59 0.99
N THR A 64 0.01 -4.01 2.22
CA THR A 64 0.53 -5.25 2.85
C THR A 64 -0.58 -6.18 3.37
N PHE A 65 -1.85 -5.89 3.08
CA PHE A 65 -2.99 -6.66 3.62
C PHE A 65 -2.89 -8.18 3.38
N TYR A 66 -2.29 -8.60 2.25
CA TYR A 66 -2.14 -10.00 1.87
C TYR A 66 -0.66 -10.47 1.85
N ALA A 67 0.24 -9.68 2.42
CA ALA A 67 1.68 -9.92 2.34
C ALA A 67 2.19 -10.80 3.52
N SER A 68 1.58 -11.97 3.73
CA SER A 68 2.06 -12.97 4.69
C SER A 68 2.43 -14.28 3.98
N GLU A 69 3.30 -15.08 4.61
CA GLU A 69 3.84 -16.32 4.03
C GLU A 69 2.73 -17.25 3.51
N ASP A 70 1.70 -17.50 4.32
CA ASP A 70 0.58 -18.38 3.98
C ASP A 70 -0.27 -17.87 2.82
N LYS A 71 -0.21 -16.56 2.54
CA LYS A 71 -0.99 -15.88 1.52
C LYS A 71 -0.23 -15.77 0.20
N LEU A 72 1.07 -15.50 0.28
CA LEU A 72 1.96 -15.34 -0.85
C LEU A 72 2.49 -16.66 -1.44
N GLN A 73 2.13 -17.80 -0.83
CA GLN A 73 2.38 -19.15 -1.35
C GLN A 73 1.09 -19.89 -1.73
N ASN A 74 -0.06 -19.20 -1.77
CA ASN A 74 -1.37 -19.83 -1.91
C ASN A 74 -1.90 -19.78 -3.34
N ARG A 75 -2.63 -20.83 -3.75
CA ARG A 75 -3.37 -20.92 -5.04
C ARG A 75 -2.51 -20.54 -6.27
N GLY A 76 -1.24 -20.91 -6.27
CA GLY A 76 -0.31 -20.63 -7.37
C GLY A 76 0.32 -19.23 -7.35
N ASN A 77 0.18 -18.49 -6.25
CA ASN A 77 1.03 -17.33 -5.98
C ASN A 77 2.40 -17.83 -5.51
N GLU A 78 3.47 -17.41 -6.19
CA GLU A 78 4.87 -17.74 -5.87
C GLU A 78 5.66 -16.48 -5.42
N ALA A 79 4.99 -15.35 -5.17
CA ALA A 79 5.64 -14.09 -4.83
C ALA A 79 6.53 -14.16 -3.58
N ALA A 80 6.18 -14.99 -2.60
CA ALA A 80 7.05 -15.24 -1.44
C ALA A 80 8.39 -15.84 -1.85
N LYS A 81 8.40 -16.71 -2.86
CA LYS A 81 9.61 -17.35 -3.38
C LYS A 81 10.37 -16.45 -4.34
N ASP A 82 9.65 -15.71 -5.18
CA ASP A 82 10.26 -14.86 -6.21
C ASP A 82 10.85 -13.57 -5.64
N TYR A 83 10.18 -12.96 -4.66
CA TYR A 83 10.57 -11.66 -4.10
C TYR A 83 10.86 -11.68 -2.60
N GLY A 84 10.31 -12.65 -1.85
CA GLY A 84 10.42 -12.66 -0.40
C GLY A 84 9.32 -11.84 0.29
N VAL A 85 8.66 -12.44 1.28
CA VAL A 85 7.61 -11.78 2.07
C VAL A 85 8.11 -10.49 2.73
N ARG A 86 9.35 -10.54 3.25
CA ARG A 86 9.99 -9.39 3.91
C ARG A 86 10.17 -8.23 2.95
N ASP A 87 10.73 -8.49 1.77
CA ASP A 87 11.08 -7.43 0.81
C ASP A 87 9.83 -6.76 0.24
N ILE A 88 8.75 -7.53 0.00
CA ILE A 88 7.44 -7.00 -0.37
C ILE A 88 6.89 -6.04 0.70
N ASN A 89 6.95 -6.43 1.97
CA ASN A 89 6.47 -5.60 3.09
C ASN A 89 7.36 -4.37 3.29
N GLU A 90 8.68 -4.50 3.23
CA GLU A 90 9.62 -3.39 3.38
C GLU A 90 9.44 -2.37 2.23
N ALA A 91 9.27 -2.85 0.98
CA ALA A 91 8.97 -1.99 -0.16
C ALA A 91 7.65 -1.24 0.03
N ALA A 92 6.58 -1.94 0.45
CA ALA A 92 5.28 -1.31 0.73
C ALA A 92 5.36 -0.21 1.80
N CYS A 93 6.05 -0.50 2.91
CA CYS A 93 6.29 0.47 3.98
C CYS A 93 7.09 1.69 3.49
N LYS A 94 8.13 1.46 2.69
CA LYS A 94 8.95 2.52 2.12
C LYS A 94 8.13 3.43 1.21
N LEU A 95 7.34 2.87 0.29
CA LEU A 95 6.52 3.64 -0.65
C LEU A 95 5.48 4.51 0.08
N ALA A 96 4.76 3.93 1.04
CA ALA A 96 3.77 4.67 1.84
C ALA A 96 4.43 5.81 2.62
N ARG A 97 5.60 5.55 3.25
CA ARG A 97 6.33 6.54 4.02
C ARG A 97 6.93 7.66 3.17
N GLU A 98 7.50 7.32 2.02
CA GLU A 98 8.02 8.30 1.05
C GLU A 98 6.91 9.30 0.70
N VAL A 99 5.73 8.81 0.33
CA VAL A 99 4.62 9.67 -0.07
C VAL A 99 4.03 10.42 1.12
N ALA A 100 3.85 9.80 2.28
CA ALA A 100 3.36 10.50 3.48
C ALA A 100 4.20 11.75 3.80
N ASN A 101 5.53 11.65 3.61
CA ASN A 101 6.50 12.74 3.82
C ASN A 101 6.46 13.84 2.73
N GLU A 102 5.85 13.60 1.56
CA GLU A 102 5.64 14.64 0.55
C GLU A 102 4.59 15.67 1.00
N GLY A 103 3.78 15.32 2.00
CA GLY A 103 2.81 16.19 2.64
C GLY A 103 2.89 16.13 4.15
N ASN A 104 1.79 16.46 4.82
CA ASN A 104 1.63 16.30 6.26
C ASN A 104 0.90 14.98 6.56
N GLY A 105 1.28 13.87 5.92
CA GLY A 105 0.70 12.54 6.15
C GLY A 105 1.37 11.80 7.31
N LEU A 106 0.71 10.74 7.81
CA LEU A 106 1.24 9.76 8.77
C LEU A 106 1.58 8.44 8.08
#